data_AF-F3Z7C7-F1
#
_entry.id   AF-F3Z7C7-F1
#
_cell.length_a   1.000
_cell.length_b   1.000
_cell.length_c   1.000
_cell.angle_alpha   90.00
_cell.angle_beta   90.00
_cell.angle_gamma   90.00
#
_symmetry.space_group_name_H-M   'P 1'
#
loop_
_entity.id
_entity.type
_entity.pdbx_description
1 polymer ?
#
loop_
_entity_poly.entity_id
_entity_poly.type
_entity_poly.pdbx_seq_one_letter_code
_entity_poly.pdbx_strand_id
1 'polypeptide(L)' 'MARTEYYDDPNAPKPNSMVVAASAVVTDDHGRILLQRSRDNDLWALPDPARRSRPRGQRGDRP' A
#
# COMPACT_ATOMS: atom_id res chain seq x y z
N MET A 1 13.80 -4.84 5.85
CA MET A 1 13.84 -5.82 4.75
C MET A 1 12.97 -5.31 3.63
N ALA A 2 13.55 -5.12 2.43
CA ALA A 2 12.85 -4.55 1.28
C ALA A 2 12.16 -5.67 0.48
N ARG A 3 10.95 -5.39 -0.03
CA ARG A 3 10.25 -6.28 -0.98
C ARG A 3 11.07 -6.34 -2.27
N THR A 4 11.46 -7.53 -2.71
CA THR A 4 12.10 -7.73 -4.02
C THR A 4 11.00 -8.01 -5.04
N GLU A 5 10.92 -7.19 -6.08
CA GLU A 5 9.98 -7.37 -7.17
C GLU A 5 10.70 -8.02 -8.35
N TYR A 6 10.14 -9.12 -8.86
CA TYR A 6 10.64 -9.82 -10.04
C TYR A 6 9.68 -9.52 -11.20
N TYR A 7 10.19 -8.99 -12.31
CA TYR A 7 9.42 -8.72 -13.51
C TYR A 7 9.93 -9.61 -14.64
N ASP A 8 9.05 -10.46 -15.19
CA ASP A 8 9.34 -11.37 -16.31
C ASP A 8 10.62 -12.23 -16.12
N ASP A 9 10.94 -12.58 -14.88
CA ASP A 9 12.09 -13.42 -14.55
C ASP A 9 11.66 -14.90 -14.43
N PRO A 10 12.17 -15.80 -15.29
CA PRO A 10 11.85 -17.23 -15.22
C PRO A 10 12.41 -17.92 -13.96
N ASN A 11 13.37 -17.30 -13.26
CA ASN A 11 13.92 -17.77 -11.98
C ASN A 11 13.23 -17.13 -10.77
N ALA A 12 12.14 -16.37 -10.98
CA ALA A 12 11.42 -15.74 -9.90
C ALA A 12 10.96 -16.79 -8.87
N PRO A 13 11.18 -16.56 -7.56
CA PRO A 13 10.71 -17.46 -6.52
C PRO A 13 9.18 -17.59 -6.56
N LYS A 14 8.68 -18.78 -6.22
CA LYS A 14 7.23 -19.07 -6.23
C LYS A 14 6.46 -17.99 -5.45
N PRO A 15 5.43 -17.35 -6.04
CA PRO A 15 4.63 -16.34 -5.34
C PRO A 15 4.09 -16.90 -4.03
N ASN A 16 4.40 -16.21 -2.93
CA ASN A 16 4.06 -16.66 -1.58
C ASN A 16 2.68 -16.17 -1.11
N SER A 17 2.11 -15.17 -1.77
CA SER A 17 0.81 -14.59 -1.43
C SER A 17 0.29 -13.76 -2.60
N MET A 18 -0.97 -14.00 -2.97
CA MET A 18 -1.73 -13.15 -3.89
C MET A 18 -2.80 -12.47 -3.06
N VAL A 19 -2.68 -11.15 -2.91
CA VAL A 19 -3.62 -10.35 -2.11
C VAL A 19 -4.49 -9.55 -3.08
N VAL A 20 -5.81 -9.65 -2.92
CA VAL A 20 -6.73 -8.79 -3.66
C VAL A 20 -6.60 -7.37 -3.13
N ALA A 21 -6.27 -6.43 -4.02
CA ALA A 21 -6.23 -5.01 -3.71
C ALA A 21 -7.43 -4.33 -4.38
N ALA A 22 -8.07 -3.40 -3.66
CA ALA A 22 -9.08 -2.50 -4.19
C ALA A 22 -8.70 -1.08 -3.80
N SER A 23 -8.79 -0.14 -4.74
CA SER A 23 -8.54 1.29 -4.48
C SER A 23 -9.75 2.10 -4.91
N ALA A 24 -10.05 3.17 -4.18
CA ALA A 24 -11.14 4.07 -4.49
C ALA A 24 -10.58 5.37 -5.08
N VAL A 25 -11.21 5.86 -6.16
CA VAL A 25 -10.89 7.16 -6.77
C VAL A 25 -12.02 8.11 -6.41
N VAL A 26 -11.68 9.22 -5.76
CA VAL A 26 -12.64 10.29 -5.44
C VAL A 26 -12.30 11.49 -6.32
N THR A 27 -13.29 11.95 -7.09
CA THR A 27 -13.19 13.12 -7.97
C THR A 27 -14.11 14.25 -7.49
N ASP A 28 -13.71 15.50 -7.72
CA ASP A 28 -14.61 16.65 -7.57
C ASP A 28 -15.24 17.09 -8.90
N ASP A 29 -16.12 18.09 -8.85
CA ASP A 29 -16.83 18.64 -10.02
C ASP A 29 -15.90 19.31 -11.05
N HIS A 30 -14.64 19.56 -10.68
CA HIS A 30 -13.60 20.10 -11.55
C HIS A 30 -12.68 19.00 -12.12
N GLY A 31 -12.96 17.72 -11.84
CA GLY A 31 -12.20 16.57 -12.33
C GLY A 31 -10.87 16.32 -11.60
N ARG A 32 -10.67 16.91 -10.41
CA ARG A 32 -9.45 16.68 -9.61
C ARG A 32 -9.58 15.40 -8.78
N ILE A 33 -8.48 14.67 -8.61
CA ILE A 33 -8.44 13.41 -7.87
C ILE A 33 -7.84 13.62 -6.48
N LEU A 34 -8.47 13.05 -5.45
CA LEU A 34 -7.92 13.01 -4.10
C LEU A 34 -6.75 12.02 -4.00
N LEU A 35 -5.60 12.48 -3.53
CA LEU A 35 -4.42 11.65 -3.23
C LEU A 35 -4.02 11.83 -1.76
N GLN A 36 -3.53 10.77 -1.12
CA GLN A 36 -2.91 10.84 0.20
C GLN A 36 -1.39 10.94 0.08
N ARG A 37 -0.76 11.80 0.86
CA ARG A 37 0.70 11.83 1.01
C ARG A 37 1.12 11.04 2.24
N SER A 38 1.96 10.04 2.02
CA SER A 38 2.55 9.26 3.11
C SER A 38 3.64 10.06 3.81
N ARG A 39 3.58 10.13 5.15
CA ARG A 39 4.64 10.79 5.95
C ARG A 39 5.92 9.96 6.08
N ASP A 40 5.86 8.69 5.70
CA ASP A 40 6.97 7.77 5.89
C ASP A 40 7.96 7.78 4.71
N ASN A 41 7.49 8.16 3.51
CA ASN A 41 8.29 8.12 2.28
C ASN A 41 7.98 9.28 1.32
N ASP A 42 7.18 10.26 1.73
CA ASP A 42 6.80 11.45 0.95
C ASP A 42 6.10 11.19 -0.39
N LEU A 43 5.73 9.94 -0.67
CA LEU A 43 5.04 9.57 -1.90
C LEU A 43 3.54 9.87 -1.81
N TRP A 44 2.97 10.17 -2.96
CA TRP A 44 1.53 10.31 -3.15
C TRP A 44 0.94 8.98 -3.62
N ALA A 45 -0.18 8.58 -3.03
CA ALA A 45 -0.88 7.35 -3.38
C ALA A 45 -2.39 7.58 -3.40
N LEU A 46 -3.10 6.74 -4.14
CA LEU A 46 -4.56 6.70 -4.07
C LEU A 46 -5.01 6.34 -2.65
N PRO A 47 -6.19 6.84 -2.23
CA PRO A 47 -6.84 6.37 -1.01
C PRO A 47 -7.12 4.87 -1.10
N ASP A 48 -6.46 4.10 -0.24
CA ASP A 48 -6.65 2.66 -0.15
C ASP A 48 -7.41 2.36 1.16
N PRO A 49 -8.60 1.75 1.10
CA PRO A 49 -9.37 1.36 2.29
C PRO A 49 -8.64 0.32 3.16
N ALA A 50 -7.73 -0.48 2.61
CA ALA A 50 -6.92 -1.45 3.35
C ALA A 50 -5.75 -0.80 4.08
N ARG A 51 -5.33 0.41 3.68
CA ARG A 51 -4.31 1.20 4.39
C ARG A 51 -4.93 1.88 5.61
N ARG A 52 -5.49 1.07 6.51
CA ARG A 52 -5.84 1.51 7.86
C ARG A 52 -4.54 1.81 8.58
N SER A 53 -4.27 3.08 8.83
CA SER A 53 -3.22 3.54 9.73
C SER A 53 -3.36 2.77 11.04
N ARG A 54 -2.54 1.73 11.26
CA ARG A 54 -2.54 1.06 12.55
C ARG A 54 -2.07 2.11 13.57
N PRO A 55 -2.82 2.36 14.66
CA PRO A 55 -2.40 3.31 15.66
C PRO A 55 -1.00 2.92 16.17
N ARG A 56 -0.07 3.89 16.21
CA ARG A 56 1.22 3.75 16.90
C ARG A 56 0.89 3.51 18.39
N GLY A 57 0.83 2.25 18.78
CA GLY A 57 0.51 1.87 20.16
C GLY A 57 0.60 0.37 20.46
N GLN A 58 0.85 -0.50 19.47
CA GLN A 58 1.09 -1.93 19.71
C GLN A 58 2.45 -2.35 19.16
N ARG A 59 3.50 -1.77 19.74
CA ARG A 59 4.82 -2.41 19.85
C ARG A 59 4.98 -2.76 21.33
N GLY A 60 4.59 -3.97 21.69
CA GLY A 60 4.65 -4.45 23.06
C GLY A 60 3.81 -5.70 23.16
N ASP A 61 4.49 -6.79 23.51
CA ASP A 61 3.96 -8.11 23.85
C ASP A 61 3.37 -8.97 22.73
N ARG A 62 4.24 -9.84 22.23
CA ARG A 62 3.94 -11.28 22.27
C ARG A 62 5.16 -12.05 22.81
N PRO A 63 4.91 -13.16 23.54
CA PRO A 63 5.88 -13.89 24.36
C PRO A 63 6.98 -14.57 23.53
#